data_AF-A0A3P6X895-F1
#
_entry.id   AF-A0A3P6X895-F1
#
_cell.length_a   1.000
_cell.length_b   1.000
_cell.length_c   1.000
_cell.angle_alpha   90.00
_cell.angle_beta   90.00
_cell.angle_gamma   90.00
#
_symmetry.space_group_name_H-M   'P 1'
#
loop_
_entity.id
_entity.type
_entity.pdbx_description
1 polymer ?
#
loop_
_entity_poly.entity_id
_entity_poly.type
_entity_poly.pdbx_seq_one_letter_code
_entity_poly.pdbx_strand_id
1 'polypeptide(L)'
;MRIPAHGSMAEFWSKERPSVFYQYLRWLLHALWCVSTTTRRKVCNDPRCIQLRPVASHVRGCNAENCSVDYCKLSKRTISHWNECHRKDCLKCREMYEAFKGRFEPDVTMNPQPNPNLSLTKSQRCDIIKRIIERFYPNPDYSDMNDERLEKEILRARIIEGQMYREAKSHDDYTHGMEEEIVKIIGPP
;
A
#
# COMPACT_ATOMS: atom_id res chain seq x y z
N MET A 1 -18.47 8.02 -7.92
CA MET A 1 -18.16 9.27 -7.20
C MET A 1 -17.15 10.06 -8.06
N ARG A 2 -17.48 11.28 -8.49
CA ARG A 2 -16.57 12.15 -9.26
C ARG A 2 -15.63 12.89 -8.29
N ILE A 3 -14.43 13.28 -8.75
CA ILE A 3 -13.54 14.15 -7.98
C ILE A 3 -14.31 15.44 -7.65
N PRO A 4 -14.30 15.91 -6.39
CA PRO A 4 -15.02 17.12 -6.01
C PRO A 4 -14.55 18.32 -6.85
N ALA A 5 -15.48 19.17 -7.31
CA ALA A 5 -15.16 20.35 -8.10
C ALA A 5 -14.23 21.30 -7.32
N HIS A 6 -13.40 22.07 -8.02
CA HIS A 6 -12.45 23.02 -7.43
C HIS A 6 -13.10 23.98 -6.39
N GLY A 7 -14.39 24.30 -6.56
CA GLY A 7 -15.16 25.12 -5.62
C GLY A 7 -15.52 24.48 -4.27
N SER A 8 -15.51 23.14 -4.15
CA SER A 8 -15.82 22.44 -2.87
C SER A 8 -14.57 22.17 -2.01
N MET A 9 -13.42 22.76 -2.36
CA MET A 9 -12.13 22.52 -1.71
C MET A 9 -12.05 23.01 -0.26
N ALA A 10 -12.94 23.92 0.16
CA ALA A 10 -13.07 24.32 1.56
C ALA A 10 -13.57 23.18 2.46
N GLU A 11 -14.41 22.28 1.92
CA GLU A 11 -14.91 21.11 2.63
C GLU A 11 -13.88 19.97 2.70
N PHE A 12 -12.90 19.94 1.79
CA PHE A 12 -11.92 18.87 1.64
C PHE A 12 -11.00 18.69 2.87
N TRP A 13 -10.79 19.78 3.62
CA TRP A 13 -10.00 19.78 4.85
C TRP A 13 -10.83 19.98 6.11
N SER A 14 -12.17 20.03 5.98
CA SER A 14 -13.09 20.10 7.12
C SER A 14 -12.94 18.85 8.00
N LYS A 15 -13.03 19.04 9.33
CA LYS A 15 -13.04 17.93 10.30
C LYS A 15 -14.30 17.07 10.17
N GLU A 16 -15.32 17.52 9.45
CA GLU A 16 -16.65 16.90 9.38
C GLU A 16 -16.74 15.76 8.35
N ARG A 17 -15.80 15.63 7.40
CA ARG A 17 -15.85 14.62 6.32
C ARG A 17 -14.49 13.97 6.00
N PRO A 18 -13.86 13.25 6.95
CA PRO A 18 -12.55 12.59 6.74
C PRO A 18 -12.53 11.56 5.60
N SER A 19 -13.67 10.93 5.29
CA SER A 19 -13.78 9.90 4.23
C SER A 19 -13.54 10.43 2.81
N VAL A 20 -13.78 11.72 2.56
CA VAL A 20 -13.51 12.34 1.23
C VAL A 20 -12.01 12.51 1.02
N PHE A 21 -11.31 12.95 2.07
CA PHE A 21 -9.85 13.05 2.03
C PHE A 21 -9.23 11.67 1.81
N TYR A 22 -9.64 10.67 2.59
CA TYR A 22 -9.16 9.30 2.48
C TYR A 22 -9.33 8.75 1.05
N GLN A 23 -10.52 8.89 0.46
CA GLN A 23 -10.79 8.41 -0.89
C GLN A 23 -9.94 9.11 -1.94
N TYR A 24 -9.79 10.44 -1.84
CA TYR A 24 -8.95 11.18 -2.76
C TYR A 24 -7.47 10.82 -2.61
N LEU A 25 -6.96 10.71 -1.37
CA LEU A 25 -5.60 10.26 -1.10
C LEU A 25 -5.36 8.89 -1.74
N ARG A 26 -6.28 7.94 -1.55
CA ARG A 26 -6.19 6.60 -2.15
C ARG A 26 -6.08 6.65 -3.67
N TRP A 27 -6.96 7.41 -4.34
CA TRP A 27 -6.92 7.53 -5.80
C TRP A 27 -5.67 8.27 -6.31
N LEU A 28 -5.20 9.26 -5.55
CA LEU A 28 -3.99 10.01 -5.89
C LEU A 28 -2.73 9.15 -5.76
N LEU A 29 -2.61 8.35 -4.69
CA LEU A 29 -1.51 7.40 -4.51
C LEU A 29 -1.47 6.39 -5.67
N HIS A 30 -2.61 5.81 -6.03
CA HIS A 30 -2.72 4.93 -7.19
C HIS A 30 -2.29 5.63 -8.48
N ALA A 31 -2.77 6.86 -8.75
CA ALA A 31 -2.42 7.58 -9.96
C ALA A 31 -0.91 7.90 -10.04
N LEU A 32 -0.27 8.27 -8.93
CA LEU A 32 1.17 8.51 -8.86
C LEU A 32 1.98 7.24 -9.10
N TRP A 33 1.57 6.14 -8.47
CA TRP A 33 2.15 4.82 -8.72
C TRP A 33 1.98 4.40 -10.18
N CYS A 34 0.76 4.53 -10.72
CA CYS A 34 0.40 4.16 -12.08
C CYS A 34 1.26 4.91 -13.11
N VAL A 35 1.45 6.23 -12.96
CA VAL A 35 2.35 7.00 -13.85
C VAL A 35 3.81 6.56 -13.73
N SER A 36 4.22 5.99 -12.59
CA SER A 36 5.60 5.54 -12.35
C SER A 36 5.89 4.16 -12.90
N THR A 37 4.90 3.27 -12.95
CA THR A 37 5.07 1.85 -13.29
C THR A 37 4.47 1.48 -14.64
N THR A 38 3.55 2.28 -15.18
CA THR A 38 2.80 1.94 -16.39
C THR A 38 3.63 2.20 -17.64
N THR A 39 3.84 1.14 -18.44
CA THR A 39 4.32 1.24 -19.82
C THR A 39 3.14 1.34 -20.79
N ARG A 40 3.37 1.76 -22.05
CA ARG A 40 2.31 1.85 -23.09
C ARG A 40 1.47 0.56 -23.27
N ARG A 41 1.96 -0.59 -22.80
CA ARG A 41 1.31 -1.90 -22.92
C ARG A 41 0.36 -2.27 -21.77
N LYS A 42 0.36 -1.54 -20.64
CA LYS A 42 -0.50 -1.83 -19.46
C LYS A 42 -1.38 -0.63 -19.13
N VAL A 43 -2.40 -0.35 -19.95
CA VAL A 43 -3.28 0.79 -19.72
C VAL A 43 -4.17 0.53 -18.49
N CYS A 44 -4.08 1.37 -17.46
CA CYS A 44 -5.04 1.38 -16.35
C CYS A 44 -6.39 1.93 -16.85
N ASN A 45 -7.45 1.17 -16.63
CA ASN A 45 -8.82 1.50 -17.05
C ASN A 45 -9.69 2.06 -15.92
N ASP A 46 -9.12 2.29 -14.72
CA ASP A 46 -9.87 2.87 -13.61
C ASP A 46 -10.32 4.31 -13.96
N PRO A 47 -11.63 4.62 -14.00
CA PRO A 47 -12.12 5.95 -14.37
C PRO A 47 -11.61 7.09 -13.47
N ARG A 48 -11.29 6.78 -12.22
CA ARG A 48 -10.73 7.73 -11.22
C ARG A 48 -9.26 7.97 -11.49
N CYS A 49 -8.51 6.90 -11.82
CA CYS A 49 -7.13 7.03 -12.28
C CYS A 49 -7.07 7.85 -13.58
N ILE A 50 -7.92 7.58 -14.57
CA ILE A 50 -7.93 8.31 -15.84
C ILE A 50 -8.06 9.84 -15.61
N GLN A 51 -8.89 10.26 -14.65
CA GLN A 51 -9.04 11.66 -14.28
C GLN A 51 -7.83 12.25 -13.54
N LEU A 52 -7.24 11.49 -12.61
CA LEU A 52 -6.11 11.98 -11.80
C LEU A 52 -4.75 11.83 -12.47
N ARG A 53 -4.61 10.95 -13.48
CA ARG A 53 -3.33 10.65 -14.13
C ARG A 53 -2.63 11.89 -14.71
N PRO A 54 -3.30 12.84 -15.39
CA PRO A 54 -2.66 14.07 -15.86
C PRO A 54 -2.12 14.92 -14.71
N VAL A 55 -2.90 15.05 -13.62
CA VAL A 55 -2.50 15.80 -12.41
C VAL A 55 -1.31 15.11 -11.74
N ALA A 56 -1.35 13.79 -11.57
CA ALA A 56 -0.26 13.00 -11.01
C ALA A 56 1.03 13.13 -11.84
N SER A 57 0.93 13.04 -13.17
CA SER A 57 2.07 13.24 -14.06
C SER A 57 2.67 14.64 -13.94
N HIS A 58 1.84 15.67 -13.80
CA HIS A 58 2.28 17.04 -13.61
C HIS A 58 2.97 17.24 -12.24
N VAL A 59 2.32 16.79 -11.15
CA VAL A 59 2.79 16.97 -9.78
C VAL A 59 4.18 16.37 -9.56
N ARG A 60 4.51 15.25 -10.22
CA ARG A 60 5.85 14.63 -10.14
C ARG A 60 7.00 15.53 -10.59
N GLY A 61 6.74 16.46 -11.53
CA GLY A 61 7.77 17.36 -12.07
C GLY A 61 7.55 18.83 -11.69
N CYS A 62 6.48 19.16 -10.97
CA CYS A 62 6.12 20.54 -10.68
C CYS A 62 6.72 21.02 -9.37
N ASN A 63 7.58 22.04 -9.41
CA ASN A 63 8.14 22.70 -8.22
C ASN A 63 7.49 24.06 -7.91
N ALA A 64 6.57 24.54 -8.75
CA ALA A 64 5.92 25.84 -8.53
C ALA A 64 5.02 25.83 -7.28
N GLU A 65 5.20 26.84 -6.41
CA GLU A 65 4.36 27.06 -5.22
C GLU A 65 2.94 27.52 -5.60
N ASN A 66 2.85 28.41 -6.60
CA ASN A 66 1.59 28.96 -7.11
C ASN A 66 1.32 28.47 -8.54
N CYS A 67 1.26 27.14 -8.70
CA CYS A 67 0.89 26.53 -9.97
C CYS A 67 -0.60 26.79 -10.30
N SER A 68 -0.89 27.17 -11.54
CA SER A 68 -2.25 27.38 -12.05
C SER A 68 -2.95 26.11 -12.51
N VAL A 69 -2.25 24.96 -12.56
CA VAL A 69 -2.85 23.68 -12.93
C VAL A 69 -3.82 23.24 -11.84
N ASP A 70 -5.06 22.98 -12.25
CA ASP A 70 -6.10 22.49 -11.36
C ASP A 70 -5.65 21.27 -10.55
N TYR A 71 -6.06 21.24 -9.28
CA TYR A 71 -5.72 20.18 -8.32
C TYR A 71 -4.22 19.98 -8.03
N CYS A 72 -3.29 20.68 -8.68
CA CYS A 72 -1.85 20.54 -8.39
C CYS A 72 -1.54 20.92 -6.94
N LYS A 73 -1.99 22.10 -6.51
CA LYS A 73 -1.80 22.57 -5.12
C LYS A 73 -2.44 21.63 -4.10
N LEU A 74 -3.63 21.11 -4.39
CA LEU A 74 -4.31 20.15 -3.53
C LEU A 74 -3.53 18.83 -3.43
N SER A 75 -3.16 18.26 -4.57
CA SER A 75 -2.43 17.00 -4.67
C SER A 75 -1.10 17.07 -3.92
N LYS A 76 -0.32 18.14 -4.12
CA LYS A 76 0.94 18.38 -3.41
C LYS A 76 0.74 18.38 -1.89
N ARG A 77 -0.27 19.11 -1.39
CA ARG A 77 -0.59 19.15 0.05
C ARG A 77 -1.02 17.80 0.60
N THR A 78 -1.86 17.07 -0.14
CA THR A 78 -2.33 15.73 0.24
C THR A 78 -1.16 14.75 0.35
N ILE A 79 -0.24 14.76 -0.63
CA ILE A 79 0.94 13.88 -0.64
C ILE A 79 1.93 14.25 0.46
N SER A 80 2.23 15.55 0.63
CA SER A 80 3.13 16.02 1.71
C SER A 80 2.58 15.62 3.08
N HIS A 81 1.28 15.82 3.32
CA HIS A 81 0.65 15.36 4.56
C HIS A 81 0.79 13.85 4.75
N TRP A 82 0.54 13.04 3.71
CA TRP A 82 0.70 11.59 3.78
C TRP A 82 2.14 11.17 4.12
N ASN A 83 3.13 11.77 3.47
CA ASN A 83 4.53 11.41 3.65
C ASN A 83 5.08 11.81 5.03
N GLU A 84 4.61 12.92 5.58
CA GLU A 84 5.14 13.49 6.83
C GLU A 84 4.30 13.13 8.07
N CYS A 85 3.07 12.64 7.90
CA CYS A 85 2.16 12.40 9.03
C CYS A 85 2.34 11.00 9.63
N HIS A 86 3.02 10.90 10.78
CA HIS A 86 3.17 9.65 11.54
C HIS A 86 2.15 9.49 12.69
N ARG A 87 1.14 10.35 12.77
CA ARG A 87 0.15 10.34 13.85
C ARG A 87 -0.86 9.20 13.67
N LYS A 88 -0.89 8.27 14.63
CA LYS A 88 -1.82 7.12 14.63
C LYS A 88 -3.30 7.55 14.75
N ASP A 89 -3.56 8.66 15.42
CA ASP A 89 -4.89 9.25 15.63
C ASP A 89 -5.31 10.22 14.50
N CYS A 90 -4.52 10.32 13.43
CA CYS A 90 -4.87 11.21 12.32
C CYS A 90 -6.11 10.71 11.58
N LEU A 91 -7.26 11.37 11.78
CA LEU A 91 -8.54 11.01 11.13
C LEU A 91 -8.47 10.92 9.59
N LYS A 92 -7.49 11.59 8.98
CA LYS A 92 -7.27 11.61 7.53
C LYS A 92 -6.46 10.41 7.03
N CYS A 93 -5.47 9.98 7.82
CA CYS A 93 -4.54 8.92 7.42
C CYS A 93 -4.89 7.56 8.04
N ARG A 94 -5.63 7.52 9.14
CA ARG A 94 -5.90 6.30 9.92
C ARG A 94 -6.48 5.19 9.05
N GLU A 95 -7.51 5.48 8.26
CA GLU A 95 -8.15 4.50 7.38
C GLU A 95 -7.17 3.91 6.36
N MET A 96 -6.30 4.74 5.75
CA MET A 96 -5.25 4.25 4.85
C MET A 96 -4.24 3.40 5.62
N TYR A 97 -3.77 3.85 6.77
CA TYR A 97 -2.80 3.10 7.58
C TYR A 97 -3.35 1.75 8.05
N GLU A 98 -4.60 1.69 8.48
CA GLU A 98 -5.28 0.45 8.86
C GLU A 98 -5.41 -0.48 7.66
N ALA A 99 -5.84 0.03 6.50
CA ALA A 99 -5.92 -0.75 5.27
C ALA A 99 -4.55 -1.30 4.83
N PHE A 100 -3.50 -0.45 4.82
CA PHE A 100 -2.15 -0.88 4.48
C PHE A 100 -1.59 -1.88 5.47
N LYS A 101 -1.68 -1.61 6.77
CA LYS A 101 -1.17 -2.49 7.81
C LYS A 101 -1.86 -3.86 7.73
N GLY A 102 -3.18 -3.86 7.54
CA GLY A 102 -3.99 -5.06 7.36
C GLY A 102 -3.41 -6.01 6.32
N ARG A 103 -2.92 -5.50 5.18
CA ARG A 103 -2.36 -6.32 4.09
C ARG A 103 -1.14 -7.15 4.49
N PHE A 104 -0.36 -6.69 5.46
CA PHE A 104 0.86 -7.39 5.89
C PHE A 104 0.65 -8.21 7.15
N GLU A 105 -0.52 -8.16 7.77
CA GLU A 105 -0.74 -8.92 9.00
C GLU A 105 -0.72 -10.43 8.72
N PRO A 106 -0.09 -11.22 9.62
CA PRO A 106 -0.12 -12.67 9.52
C PRO A 106 -1.53 -13.23 9.61
N ASP A 107 -1.77 -14.36 8.95
CA ASP A 107 -3.02 -15.08 9.10
C ASP A 107 -3.07 -15.80 10.46
N VAL A 108 -3.81 -15.19 11.39
CA VAL A 108 -4.03 -15.73 12.74
C VAL A 108 -4.93 -16.97 12.75
N THR A 109 -5.75 -17.17 11.70
CA THR A 109 -6.59 -18.37 11.59
C THR A 109 -5.76 -19.61 11.27
N MET A 110 -4.69 -19.42 10.48
CA MET A 110 -3.73 -20.48 10.22
C MET A 110 -2.86 -20.76 11.45
N ASN A 111 -2.56 -19.78 12.29
CA ASN A 111 -1.70 -19.97 13.46
C ASN A 111 -2.38 -19.49 14.74
N PRO A 112 -3.36 -20.26 15.25
CA PRO A 112 -4.15 -19.87 16.41
C PRO A 112 -3.35 -19.89 17.72
N GLN A 113 -2.23 -20.62 17.75
CA GLN A 113 -1.31 -20.66 18.88
C GLN A 113 0.07 -20.13 18.46
N PRO A 114 0.73 -19.29 19.29
CA PRO A 114 2.10 -18.86 19.05
C PRO A 114 3.05 -20.06 19.01
N ASN A 115 4.07 -20.02 18.14
CA ASN A 115 5.11 -21.05 18.14
C ASN A 115 5.96 -20.92 19.41
N PRO A 116 6.01 -21.96 20.28
CA PRO A 116 6.76 -21.90 21.54
C PRO A 116 8.27 -21.80 21.35
N ASN A 117 8.79 -22.23 20.19
CA ASN A 117 10.22 -22.19 19.86
C ASN A 117 10.64 -20.88 19.20
N LEU A 118 9.69 -20.01 18.87
CA LEU A 118 9.92 -18.79 18.09
C LEU A 118 9.36 -17.55 18.80
N SER A 119 10.27 -16.71 19.30
CA SER A 119 9.90 -15.39 19.82
C SER A 119 10.00 -14.34 18.71
N LEU A 120 8.95 -14.25 17.88
CA LEU A 120 8.79 -13.18 16.88
C LEU A 120 7.59 -12.30 17.23
N THR A 121 7.80 -10.99 17.19
CA THR A 121 6.74 -10.01 17.31
C THR A 121 5.87 -9.98 16.05
N LYS A 122 4.61 -9.54 16.19
CA LYS A 122 3.71 -9.32 15.04
C LYS A 122 4.34 -8.43 13.97
N SER A 123 5.08 -7.38 14.37
CA SER A 123 5.73 -6.45 13.43
C SER A 123 6.79 -7.14 12.59
N GLN A 124 7.65 -7.98 13.19
CA GLN A 124 8.68 -8.73 12.47
C GLN A 124 8.05 -9.65 11.42
N ARG A 125 6.94 -10.32 11.77
CA ARG A 125 6.20 -11.16 10.83
C ARG A 125 5.57 -10.35 9.69
N CYS A 126 5.04 -9.16 9.98
CA CYS A 126 4.54 -8.25 8.94
C CYS A 126 5.64 -7.86 7.94
N ASP A 127 6.84 -7.56 8.41
CA ASP A 127 7.97 -7.17 7.56
C ASP A 127 8.38 -8.31 6.62
N ILE A 128 8.28 -9.56 7.08
CA ILE A 128 8.56 -10.74 6.27
C ILE A 128 7.50 -10.94 5.19
N ILE A 129 6.21 -10.87 5.55
CA ILE A 129 5.10 -10.94 4.59
C ILE A 129 5.26 -9.88 3.50
N LYS A 130 5.60 -8.65 3.89
CA LYS A 130 5.87 -7.56 2.95
C LYS A 130 7.00 -7.91 1.97
N ARG A 131 8.14 -8.43 2.47
CA ARG A 131 9.27 -8.85 1.62
C ARG A 131 8.88 -9.94 0.62
N ILE A 132 8.06 -10.91 1.04
CA ILE A 132 7.56 -11.97 0.15
C ILE A 132 6.70 -11.37 -0.97
N ILE A 133 5.76 -10.47 -0.63
CA ILE A 133 4.88 -9.81 -1.61
C ILE A 133 5.71 -9.01 -2.62
N GLU A 134 6.68 -8.21 -2.16
CA GLU A 134 7.52 -7.37 -3.02
C GLU A 134 8.37 -8.20 -4.00
N ARG A 135 8.65 -9.46 -3.66
CA ARG A 135 9.38 -10.38 -4.53
C ARG A 135 8.49 -11.02 -5.60
N PHE A 136 7.22 -11.34 -5.30
CA PHE A 136 6.26 -11.86 -6.30
C PHE A 136 5.65 -10.78 -7.19
N TYR A 137 5.47 -9.59 -6.63
CA TYR A 137 4.86 -8.46 -7.30
C TYR A 137 5.70 -7.21 -7.08
N PRO A 138 6.79 -7.03 -7.87
CA PRO A 138 7.66 -5.88 -7.73
C PRO A 138 6.91 -4.57 -7.91
N ASN A 139 7.14 -3.63 -7.00
CA ASN A 139 6.46 -2.33 -6.94
C ASN A 139 4.92 -2.46 -6.92
N PRO A 140 4.34 -3.11 -5.91
CA PRO A 140 2.89 -3.29 -5.84
C PRO A 140 2.19 -1.97 -5.50
N ASP A 141 1.01 -1.73 -6.07
CA ASP A 141 0.15 -0.64 -5.64
C ASP A 141 -0.69 -1.05 -4.45
N TYR A 142 -0.17 -0.86 -3.25
CA TYR A 142 -0.92 -1.19 -2.05
C TYR A 142 -2.19 -0.34 -1.85
N SER A 143 -2.31 0.80 -2.54
CA SER A 143 -3.48 1.69 -2.44
C SER A 143 -4.66 1.24 -3.31
N ASP A 144 -4.42 0.32 -4.25
CA ASP A 144 -5.47 -0.30 -5.04
C ASP A 144 -6.13 -1.45 -4.26
N MET A 145 -7.26 -1.15 -3.64
CA MET A 145 -8.06 -2.12 -2.90
C MET A 145 -8.79 -3.12 -3.79
N ASN A 146 -8.75 -2.96 -5.11
CA ASN A 146 -9.39 -3.88 -6.05
C ASN A 146 -8.38 -4.63 -6.93
N ASP A 147 -7.07 -4.53 -6.65
CA ASP A 147 -6.06 -5.30 -7.37
C ASP A 147 -6.14 -6.78 -6.93
N GLU A 148 -6.89 -7.57 -7.71
CA GLU A 148 -7.07 -9.01 -7.48
C GLU A 148 -5.74 -9.78 -7.48
N ARG A 149 -4.76 -9.33 -8.28
CA ARG A 149 -3.44 -9.95 -8.32
C ARG A 149 -2.71 -9.69 -7.01
N LEU A 150 -2.68 -8.44 -6.55
CA LEU A 150 -2.09 -8.09 -5.26
C LEU A 150 -2.76 -8.87 -4.12
N GLU A 151 -4.09 -8.97 -4.12
CA GLU A 151 -4.83 -9.74 -3.11
C GLU A 151 -4.40 -11.21 -3.08
N LYS A 152 -4.24 -11.83 -4.26
CA LYS A 152 -3.75 -13.21 -4.40
C LYS A 152 -2.32 -13.37 -3.88
N GLU A 153 -1.42 -12.44 -4.19
CA GLU A 153 -0.03 -12.50 -3.70
C GLU A 153 0.08 -12.24 -2.20
N ILE A 154 -0.78 -11.39 -1.62
CA ILE A 154 -0.91 -11.21 -0.17
C ILE A 154 -1.31 -12.52 0.50
N LEU A 155 -2.35 -13.19 -0.02
CA LEU A 155 -2.80 -14.47 0.52
C LEU A 155 -1.68 -15.51 0.46
N ARG A 156 -1.00 -15.60 -0.68
CA ARG A 156 0.13 -16.52 -0.85
C ARG A 156 1.25 -16.25 0.15
N ALA A 157 1.65 -14.99 0.34
CA ALA A 157 2.68 -14.61 1.29
C ALA A 157 2.33 -14.99 2.74
N ARG A 158 1.06 -14.80 3.13
CA ARG A 158 0.57 -15.20 4.45
C ARG A 158 0.60 -16.70 4.67
N ILE A 159 0.26 -17.50 3.66
CA ILE A 159 0.30 -18.96 3.75
C ILE A 159 1.74 -19.43 3.94
N ILE A 160 2.68 -18.93 3.12
CA ILE A 160 4.10 -19.28 3.20
C ILE A 160 4.66 -18.92 4.58
N GLU A 161 4.52 -17.66 4.98
CA GLU A 161 5.02 -17.20 6.28
C GLU A 161 4.37 -17.99 7.42
N GLY A 162 3.07 -18.26 7.32
CA GLY A 162 2.33 -19.00 8.33
C GLY A 162 2.78 -20.45 8.49
N GLN A 163 3.12 -21.13 7.39
CA GLN A 163 3.68 -22.49 7.42
C GLN A 163 5.07 -22.51 8.05
N MET A 164 5.96 -21.62 7.60
CA MET A 164 7.32 -21.51 8.14
C MET A 164 7.29 -21.16 9.63
N TYR A 165 6.43 -20.22 10.03
CA TYR A 165 6.29 -19.83 11.43
C TYR A 165 5.83 -20.99 12.30
N ARG A 166 4.96 -21.88 11.81
CA ARG A 166 4.44 -23.01 12.58
C ARG A 166 5.46 -24.13 12.74
N GLU A 167 6.22 -24.42 11.70
CA GLU A 167 7.09 -25.60 11.63
C GLU A 167 8.48 -25.34 12.20
N ALA A 168 8.90 -24.07 12.24
CA ALA A 168 10.23 -23.71 12.68
C ALA A 168 10.55 -24.11 14.13
N LYS A 169 11.71 -24.70 14.32
CA LYS A 169 12.24 -25.14 15.63
C LYS A 169 13.18 -24.13 16.27
N SER A 170 13.63 -23.14 15.51
CA SER A 170 14.49 -22.05 15.96
C SER A 170 14.36 -20.85 15.02
N HIS A 171 14.84 -19.69 15.46
CA HIS A 171 14.88 -18.49 14.61
C HIS A 171 15.70 -18.71 13.32
N ASP A 172 16.78 -19.49 13.39
CA ASP A 172 17.62 -19.83 12.24
C ASP A 172 16.89 -20.74 11.26
N ASP A 173 16.17 -21.74 11.76
CA ASP A 173 15.34 -22.66 10.96
C ASP A 173 14.25 -21.89 10.20
N TYR A 174 13.59 -20.96 10.88
CA TYR A 174 12.61 -20.07 10.26
C TYR A 174 13.22 -19.19 9.17
N THR A 175 14.36 -18.55 9.46
CA THR A 175 15.00 -17.61 8.53
C THR A 175 15.50 -18.36 7.29
N HIS A 176 16.17 -19.49 7.47
CA HIS A 176 16.71 -20.30 6.39
C HIS A 176 15.58 -20.92 5.54
N GLY A 177 14.56 -21.52 6.18
CA GLY A 177 13.41 -22.08 5.49
C GLY A 177 12.65 -21.03 4.68
N MET A 178 12.50 -19.82 5.22
CA MET A 178 11.92 -18.69 4.49
C MET A 178 12.73 -18.32 3.24
N GLU A 179 14.06 -18.22 3.35
CA GLU A 179 14.93 -17.90 2.22
C GLU A 179 14.89 -18.99 1.14
N GLU A 180 14.95 -20.25 1.53
CA GLU A 180 14.81 -21.38 0.61
C GLU A 180 13.47 -21.35 -0.13
N GLU A 181 12.37 -21.12 0.58
CA GLU A 181 11.03 -21.13 -0.01
C GLU A 181 10.85 -19.96 -1.00
N ILE A 182 11.38 -18.78 -0.65
CA ILE A 182 11.42 -17.63 -1.56
C ILE A 182 12.23 -17.96 -2.83
N VAL A 183 13.39 -18.62 -2.70
CA VAL A 183 14.22 -19.03 -3.84
C VAL A 183 13.53 -20.10 -4.68
N LYS A 184 12.91 -21.11 -4.06
CA LYS A 184 12.18 -22.20 -4.76
C LYS A 184 11.06 -21.65 -5.63
N ILE A 185 10.34 -20.63 -5.17
CA ILE A 185 9.19 -20.09 -5.89
C ILE A 185 9.60 -19.16 -7.06
N ILE A 186 10.74 -18.48 -6.95
CA ILE A 186 11.04 -17.29 -7.79
C ILE A 186 12.33 -17.46 -8.61
N GLY A 187 13.14 -18.47 -8.27
CA GLY A 187 14.49 -18.66 -8.80
C GLY A 187 15.54 -17.89 -7.99
N PRO A 188 16.84 -18.18 -8.23
CA PRO A 188 17.93 -17.48 -7.57
C PRO A 188 17.89 -15.95 -7.84
N PRO A 189 18.50 -15.14 -6.97
CA PRO A 189 18.54 -13.68 -7.11
C PRO A 189 19.07 -13.19 -8.46
#